data_AF-A0A4R5W1V4-F1
#
_entry.id   AF-A0A4R5W1V4-F1
#
_cell.length_a   1.000
_cell.length_b   1.000
_cell.length_c   1.000
_cell.angle_alpha   90.00
_cell.angle_beta   90.00
_cell.angle_gamma   90.00
#
_symmetry.space_group_name_H-M   'P 1'
#
loop_
_entity.id
_entity.type
_entity.pdbx_description
1 polymer ?
#
loop_
_entity_poly.entity_id
_entity_poly.type
_entity_poly.pdbx_seq_one_letter_code
_entity_poly.pdbx_strand_id
1 'polypeptide(L)'
;MTNKLPSVVVVTPTGEEVSSSDVQNDSRHFLNADVNIENRDIQLSFSTRQAMYDFAKSLLQESVYGKGGQKEFYPLAAESKNLVVDGVRMSEKSSRIFVFYEDE
;
A
#
# COMPACT_ATOMS: atom_id res chain seq x y z
N MET A 1 3.77 20.34 -13.77
CA MET A 1 4.77 19.30 -14.04
C MET A 1 4.03 17.98 -14.19
N THR A 2 4.15 17.29 -15.33
CA THR A 2 3.64 15.92 -15.48
C THR A 2 4.56 15.00 -14.68
N ASN A 3 4.21 14.71 -13.43
CA ASN A 3 4.91 13.73 -12.61
C ASN A 3 4.68 12.35 -13.23
N LYS A 4 5.64 11.89 -14.06
CA LYS A 4 5.57 10.58 -14.69
C LYS A 4 6.23 9.58 -13.75
N LEU A 5 5.42 8.71 -13.16
CA LEU A 5 5.91 7.60 -12.34
C LEU A 5 6.93 6.77 -13.14
N PRO A 6 7.99 6.25 -12.51
CA PRO A 6 8.95 5.39 -13.19
C PRO A 6 8.28 4.15 -13.78
N SER A 7 8.67 3.77 -14.99
CA SER A 7 8.22 2.52 -15.63
C SER A 7 9.05 1.31 -15.21
N VAL A 8 10.26 1.53 -14.67
CA VAL A 8 11.11 0.50 -14.09
C VAL A 8 11.05 0.64 -12.58
N VAL A 9 10.63 -0.44 -11.92
CA VAL A 9 10.48 -0.50 -10.48
C VAL A 9 11.67 -1.24 -9.89
N VAL A 10 12.36 -0.59 -8.95
CA VAL A 10 13.42 -1.21 -8.15
C VAL A 10 12.91 -1.39 -6.73
N VAL A 11 13.10 -2.60 -6.20
CA VAL A 11 12.82 -2.96 -4.81
C VAL A 11 14.09 -3.54 -4.18
N THR A 12 14.28 -3.33 -2.88
CA THR A 12 15.45 -3.81 -2.14
C THR A 12 15.01 -4.69 -0.97
N PRO A 13 15.92 -5.53 -0.42
CA PRO A 13 15.59 -6.36 0.74
C PRO A 13 15.15 -5.57 1.97
N THR A 14 15.61 -4.32 2.13
CA THR A 14 15.26 -3.46 3.28
C THR A 14 13.87 -2.86 3.17
N GLY A 15 13.31 -2.76 1.95
CA GLY A 15 12.00 -2.17 1.71
C GLY A 15 11.92 -0.65 1.95
N GLU A 16 13.01 0.05 2.23
CA GLU A 16 13.01 1.50 2.51
C GLU A 16 12.42 2.33 1.35
N GLU A 17 12.50 1.80 0.14
CA GLU A 17 12.02 2.44 -1.09
C GLU A 17 10.51 2.28 -1.32
N VAL A 18 9.79 1.45 -0.56
CA VAL A 18 8.39 1.10 -0.88
C VAL A 18 7.43 2.30 -0.80
N SER A 19 7.72 3.27 0.07
CA SER A 19 7.03 4.58 0.09
C SER A 19 7.91 5.68 -0.47
N SER A 20 7.35 6.50 -1.35
CA SER A 20 7.95 7.77 -1.79
C SER A 20 7.84 8.86 -0.72
N SER A 21 8.74 9.84 -0.78
CA SER A 21 8.65 11.07 0.04
C SER A 21 7.33 11.82 -0.20
N ASP A 22 6.77 11.73 -1.40
CA ASP A 22 5.48 12.31 -1.74
C ASP A 22 4.37 11.70 -0.85
N VAL A 23 4.27 10.36 -0.76
CA VAL A 23 3.25 9.69 0.08
C VAL A 23 3.47 9.92 1.57
N GLN A 24 4.73 10.06 1.99
CA GLN A 24 5.07 10.38 3.39
C GLN A 24 4.61 11.78 3.79
N ASN A 25 4.84 12.77 2.92
CA ASN A 25 4.62 14.19 3.23
C ASN A 25 3.23 14.73 2.83
N ASP A 26 2.57 14.11 1.85
CA ASP A 26 1.25 14.53 1.35
C ASP A 26 0.15 13.56 1.77
N SER A 27 -0.68 13.98 2.72
CA SER A 27 -1.80 13.19 3.25
C SER A 27 -2.90 12.91 2.22
N ARG A 28 -2.88 13.58 1.06
CA ARG A 28 -3.81 13.28 -0.04
C ARG A 28 -3.55 11.92 -0.66
N HIS A 29 -2.38 11.31 -0.46
CA HIS A 29 -2.06 9.98 -0.97
C HIS A 29 -2.51 8.91 0.02
N PHE A 30 -3.59 8.20 -0.30
CA PHE A 30 -4.14 7.14 0.55
C PHE A 30 -4.89 6.08 -0.27
N LEU A 31 -5.11 4.95 0.37
CA LEU A 31 -5.96 3.84 -0.07
C LEU A 31 -7.15 3.72 0.88
N ASN A 32 -8.36 3.61 0.31
CA ASN A 32 -9.53 3.07 1.00
C ASN A 32 -9.82 1.66 0.49
N ALA A 33 -9.91 0.70 1.39
CA ALA A 33 -10.28 -0.67 1.07
C ALA A 33 -11.67 -0.97 1.65
N ASP A 34 -12.62 -1.31 0.80
CA ASP A 34 -14.01 -1.56 1.18
C ASP A 34 -14.47 -2.92 0.65
N VAL A 35 -15.18 -3.68 1.48
CA VAL A 35 -15.77 -4.97 1.10
C VAL A 35 -17.26 -4.80 0.88
N ASN A 36 -17.72 -5.04 -0.34
CA ASN A 36 -19.14 -5.10 -0.64
C ASN A 36 -19.60 -6.56 -0.59
N ILE A 37 -20.22 -6.94 0.52
CA ILE A 37 -20.67 -8.32 0.78
C ILE A 37 -21.78 -8.74 -0.19
N GLU A 38 -22.68 -7.82 -0.55
CA GLU A 38 -23.82 -8.10 -1.43
C GLU A 38 -23.35 -8.49 -2.83
N ASN A 39 -22.40 -7.74 -3.38
CA ASN A 39 -21.84 -8.00 -4.71
C ASN A 39 -20.63 -8.95 -4.70
N ARG A 40 -20.10 -9.29 -3.52
CA ARG A 40 -18.85 -10.04 -3.32
C ARG A 40 -17.63 -9.36 -3.94
N ASP A 41 -17.61 -8.03 -3.90
CA ASP A 41 -16.51 -7.22 -4.43
C ASP A 41 -15.57 -6.76 -3.31
N ILE A 42 -14.29 -6.65 -3.66
CA ILE A 42 -13.32 -5.86 -2.89
C ILE A 42 -13.01 -4.62 -3.72
N GLN A 43 -13.19 -3.45 -3.12
CA GLN A 43 -12.92 -2.17 -3.74
C GLN A 43 -11.64 -1.58 -3.15
N LEU A 44 -10.62 -1.40 -3.98
CA LEU A 44 -9.40 -0.68 -3.64
C LEU A 44 -9.42 0.70 -4.29
N SER A 45 -9.81 1.70 -3.51
CA SER A 45 -9.98 3.08 -3.98
C SER A 45 -8.75 3.91 -3.62
N PHE A 46 -7.86 4.09 -4.59
CA PHE A 46 -6.68 4.95 -4.43
C PHE A 46 -7.03 6.40 -4.75
N SER A 47 -6.65 7.32 -3.86
CA SER A 47 -6.87 8.74 -4.07
C SER A 47 -5.99 9.33 -5.18
N THR A 48 -4.82 8.73 -5.43
CA THR A 48 -3.89 9.13 -6.49
C THR A 48 -3.17 7.92 -7.10
N ARG A 49 -2.63 8.11 -8.31
CA ARG A 49 -1.75 7.12 -8.96
C ARG A 49 -0.47 6.85 -8.15
N GLN A 50 0.03 7.84 -7.39
CA GLN A 50 1.20 7.66 -6.53
C GLN A 50 0.90 6.67 -5.39
N ALA A 51 -0.24 6.81 -4.71
CA ALA A 51 -0.64 5.87 -3.66
C ALA A 51 -0.79 4.43 -4.20
N MET A 52 -1.35 4.29 -5.41
CA MET A 52 -1.45 3.01 -6.10
C MET A 52 -0.07 2.41 -6.44
N TYR A 53 0.85 3.25 -6.90
CA TYR A 53 2.20 2.83 -7.27
C TYR A 53 2.99 2.35 -6.05
N ASP A 54 2.95 3.09 -4.94
CA ASP A 54 3.68 2.73 -3.72
C ASP A 54 3.08 1.45 -3.09
N PHE A 55 1.76 1.29 -3.09
CA PHE A 55 1.11 0.01 -2.70
C PHE A 55 1.58 -1.16 -3.57
N ALA A 56 1.65 -0.99 -4.89
CA ALA A 56 2.14 -2.02 -5.80
C ALA A 56 3.63 -2.34 -5.56
N LYS A 57 4.45 -1.34 -5.22
CA LYS A 57 5.85 -1.56 -4.82
C LYS A 57 5.97 -2.40 -3.57
N SER A 58 5.11 -2.20 -2.58
CA SER A 58 5.10 -3.01 -1.36
C SER A 58 4.79 -4.47 -1.66
N LEU A 59 3.80 -4.73 -2.52
CA LEU A 59 3.49 -6.10 -2.97
C LEU A 59 4.66 -6.71 -3.75
N LEU A 60 5.30 -5.94 -4.63
CA LEU A 60 6.45 -6.43 -5.38
C LEU A 60 7.65 -6.73 -4.47
N GLN A 61 7.94 -5.85 -3.50
CA GLN A 61 9.01 -6.07 -2.53
C GLN A 61 8.75 -7.35 -1.73
N GLU A 62 7.52 -7.54 -1.25
CA GLU A 62 7.11 -8.75 -0.55
C GLU A 62 7.26 -9.99 -1.45
N SER A 63 6.86 -9.92 -2.72
CA SER A 63 7.00 -11.07 -3.63
C SER A 63 8.45 -11.47 -3.93
N VAL A 64 9.40 -10.53 -3.86
CA VAL A 64 10.81 -10.78 -4.20
C VAL A 64 11.63 -11.15 -2.97
N TYR A 65 11.30 -10.61 -1.79
CA TYR A 65 12.11 -10.74 -0.58
C TYR A 65 11.34 -11.26 0.64
N GLY A 66 10.04 -11.49 0.50
CA GLY A 66 9.21 -12.13 1.51
C GLY A 66 9.74 -13.52 1.84
N LYS A 67 9.50 -13.95 3.08
CA LYS A 67 10.00 -15.25 3.59
C LYS A 67 8.86 -16.24 3.82
N GLY A 68 7.73 -16.02 3.13
CA GLY A 68 6.53 -16.84 3.25
C GLY A 68 5.50 -16.32 4.26
N GLY A 69 4.27 -16.85 4.18
CA GLY A 69 3.18 -16.58 5.11
C GLY A 69 2.17 -15.53 4.63
N GLN A 70 2.22 -14.34 5.23
CA GLN A 70 1.25 -13.28 4.94
C GLN A 70 1.86 -11.89 4.96
N LYS A 71 1.34 -11.03 4.09
CA LYS A 71 1.51 -9.57 4.17
C LYS A 71 0.20 -8.92 4.54
N GLU A 72 0.27 -8.00 5.48
CA GLU A 72 -0.89 -7.28 5.97
C GLU A 72 -0.77 -5.79 5.66
N PHE A 73 -1.86 -5.19 5.19
CA PHE A 73 -2.03 -3.74 5.12
C PHE A 73 -3.21 -3.33 5.99
N TYR A 74 -3.00 -2.36 6.87
CA TYR A 74 -3.99 -1.93 7.84
C TYR A 74 -3.94 -0.42 8.07
N PRO A 75 -5.08 0.20 8.43
CA PRO A 75 -5.09 1.58 8.89
C PRO A 75 -4.39 1.69 10.23
N LEU A 76 -3.43 2.62 10.31
CA LEU A 76 -2.78 3.01 11.54
C LEU A 76 -2.85 4.52 11.66
N ALA A 77 -3.33 5.03 12.79
CA ALA A 77 -3.38 6.45 13.07
C ALA A 77 -2.61 6.77 14.35
N ALA A 78 -1.89 7.90 14.33
CA ALA A 78 -1.29 8.50 15.52
C ALA A 78 -1.59 10.00 15.51
N GLU A 79 -1.93 10.56 16.67
CA GLU A 79 -2.25 12.00 16.81
C GLU A 79 -3.28 12.51 15.78
N SER A 80 -4.32 11.72 15.51
CA SER A 80 -5.37 12.00 14.51
C SER A 80 -4.88 12.06 13.05
N LYS A 81 -3.71 11.49 12.75
CA LYS A 81 -3.16 11.38 11.39
C LYS A 81 -2.97 9.92 11.01
N ASN A 82 -3.56 9.50 9.91
CA ASN A 82 -3.28 8.19 9.30
C ASN A 82 -1.83 8.15 8.86
N LEU A 83 -1.09 7.12 9.26
CA LEU A 83 0.32 6.93 8.95
C LEU A 83 0.49 6.10 7.67
N VAL A 84 1.66 6.22 7.06
CA VAL A 84 2.10 5.31 6.00
C VAL A 84 2.72 4.09 6.67
N VAL A 85 2.14 2.92 6.43
CA VAL A 85 2.64 1.63 6.91
C VAL A 85 2.90 0.76 5.69
N ASP A 86 4.09 0.18 5.59
CA ASP A 86 4.47 -0.70 4.49
C ASP A 86 4.13 -0.11 3.11
N GLY A 87 4.52 1.14 2.89
CA GLY A 87 4.38 1.83 1.60
C GLY A 87 3.04 2.53 1.35
N VAL A 88 2.01 2.29 2.16
CA VAL A 88 0.66 2.84 1.91
C VAL A 88 0.06 3.50 3.15
N ARG A 89 -0.64 4.62 2.94
CA ARG A 89 -1.50 5.24 3.95
C ARG A 89 -2.92 4.72 3.77
N MET A 90 -3.49 4.09 4.80
CA MET A 90 -4.88 3.66 4.78
C MET A 90 -5.72 4.54 5.69
N SER A 91 -6.95 4.88 5.28
CA SER A 91 -7.86 5.61 6.17
C SER A 91 -8.43 4.68 7.25
N GLU A 92 -8.74 5.21 8.45
CA GLU A 92 -9.35 4.43 9.55
C GLU A 92 -10.63 3.69 9.19
N LYS A 93 -11.31 4.10 8.11
CA LYS A 93 -12.53 3.43 7.61
C LYS A 93 -12.25 2.21 6.74
N SER A 94 -10.99 2.01 6.36
CA SER A 94 -10.58 0.93 5.46
C SER A 94 -10.63 -0.41 6.17
N SER A 95 -11.13 -1.41 5.46
CA SER A 95 -10.90 -2.82 5.78
C SER A 95 -9.41 -3.13 5.71
N ARG A 96 -8.95 -4.06 6.55
CA ARG A 96 -7.60 -4.62 6.46
C ARG A 96 -7.49 -5.48 5.20
N ILE A 97 -6.33 -5.46 4.56
CA ILE A 97 -6.02 -6.33 3.42
C ILE A 97 -5.01 -7.37 3.89
N PHE A 98 -5.33 -8.63 3.66
CA PHE A 98 -4.42 -9.75 3.90
C PHE A 98 -4.04 -10.38 2.57
N VAL A 99 -2.75 -10.55 2.33
CA VAL A 99 -2.19 -11.24 1.17
C VAL A 99 -1.47 -12.47 1.69
N PHE A 100 -2.07 -13.65 1.47
CA PHE A 100 -1.51 -14.93 1.86
C PHE A 100 -0.77 -15.57 0.70
N TYR A 101 0.39 -16.15 0.97
CA TYR A 101 1.17 -16.89 -0.02
C TYR A 101 1.97 -17.98 0.70
N GLU A 102 2.21 -19.10 0.00
CA GLU A 102 2.96 -20.23 0.57
C GLU A 102 4.45 -19.89 0.70
N ASP A 103 5.12 -20.55 1.64
CA ASP A 103 6.59 -20.54 1.70
C ASP A 103 7.12 -21.25 0.43
N GLU A 104 8.13 -20.67 -0.23
CA GLU A 104 8.85 -21.35 -1.34
C GLU A 104 9.75 -22.51 -0.86
#